data_AF-A0AA36JH70-F1
#
_entry.id   AF-A0AA36JH70-F1
#
_cell.length_a   1.000
_cell.length_b   1.000
_cell.length_c   1.000
_cell.angle_alpha   90.00
_cell.angle_beta   90.00
_cell.angle_gamma   90.00
#
_symmetry.space_group_name_H-M   'P 1'
#
loop_
_entity.id
_entity.type
_entity.pdbx_description
1 polymer ?
#
loop_
_entity_poly.entity_id
_entity_poly.type
_entity_poly.pdbx_seq_one_letter_code
_entity_poly.pdbx_strand_id
1 'polypeptide(L)'
;MGASTALIAQGALARDATSAGSIMRLHPLLMGLAFSLMISLGFWMYNYEDLPGEWIDTRESRRKIHAFCQACGAALALAGYVVNYQAHQGTNQALFAVSSFSEGPAWLRLGHIFIGYACLGGLAVQVMVGILKYRILVDDNDGNDSEWSVHEYIGNTVFALANLNLLTGLWLWKEYSIAVRVIISLTLVTSLAFGPRWDGTRGFLSSEAERPRRKKKAGAGEMAFRTVLGRT
;
A
#
# COMPACT_ATOMS: atom_id res chain seq x y z
N MET A 1 -3.75 -11.84 2.23
CA MET A 1 -2.45 -11.35 1.70
C MET A 1 -1.36 -12.41 1.66
N GLY A 2 -1.08 -13.15 2.74
CA GLY A 2 -0.07 -14.22 2.69
C GLY A 2 -0.31 -15.27 1.58
N ALA A 3 -1.56 -15.73 1.43
CA ALA A 3 -1.93 -16.73 0.43
C ALA A 3 -1.73 -16.24 -1.03
N SER A 4 -2.12 -15.01 -1.36
CA SER A 4 -1.91 -14.45 -2.70
C SER A 4 -0.42 -14.32 -3.02
N THR A 5 0.39 -13.88 -2.06
CA THR A 5 1.83 -13.75 -2.26
C THR A 5 2.50 -15.10 -2.45
N ALA A 6 2.13 -16.11 -1.67
CA ALA A 6 2.65 -17.47 -1.82
C ALA A 6 2.29 -18.06 -3.20
N LEU A 7 1.06 -17.84 -3.67
CA LEU A 7 0.62 -18.30 -5.00
C LEU A 7 1.31 -17.55 -6.15
N ILE A 8 1.49 -16.23 -6.02
CA ILE A 8 2.28 -15.43 -6.97
C ILE A 8 3.73 -15.95 -6.99
N ALA A 9 4.32 -16.22 -5.82
CA ALA A 9 5.66 -16.74 -5.73
C ALA A 9 5.79 -18.12 -6.37
N GLN A 10 4.83 -19.02 -6.12
CA GLN A 10 4.82 -20.35 -6.70
C GLN A 10 4.82 -20.31 -8.23
N GLY A 11 3.91 -19.57 -8.87
CA GLY A 11 3.88 -19.55 -10.33
C GLY A 11 5.04 -18.79 -10.95
N ALA A 12 5.58 -17.78 -10.26
CA ALA A 12 6.83 -17.16 -10.69
C ALA A 12 8.02 -18.14 -10.68
N LEU A 13 8.11 -18.99 -9.66
CA LEU A 13 9.20 -19.96 -9.51
C LEU A 13 9.01 -21.23 -10.35
N ALA A 14 7.78 -21.53 -10.78
CA ALA A 14 7.46 -22.71 -11.59
C ALA A 14 7.99 -22.65 -13.04
N ARG A 15 8.48 -21.51 -13.52
CA ARG A 15 9.12 -21.39 -14.85
C ARG A 15 10.52 -21.99 -14.86
N ASP A 16 10.85 -22.69 -15.95
CA ASP A 16 12.19 -23.20 -16.22
C ASP A 16 13.24 -22.08 -16.21
N ALA A 17 14.31 -22.31 -15.43
CA ALA A 17 15.37 -21.33 -15.19
C ALA A 17 16.32 -21.13 -16.38
N THR A 18 16.16 -21.89 -17.46
CA THR A 18 17.15 -22.03 -18.54
C THR A 18 16.98 -21.03 -19.70
N SER A 19 15.90 -20.25 -19.74
CA SER A 19 15.66 -19.26 -20.80
C SER A 19 16.07 -17.84 -20.39
N ALA A 20 16.30 -16.92 -21.35
CA ALA A 20 16.47 -15.49 -21.06
C ALA A 20 15.27 -14.87 -20.31
N GLY A 21 14.10 -15.52 -20.35
CA GLY A 21 12.93 -15.20 -19.52
C GLY A 21 13.04 -15.61 -18.05
N SER A 22 14.11 -16.30 -17.64
CA SER A 22 14.30 -16.77 -16.27
C SER A 22 14.54 -15.64 -15.27
N ILE A 23 15.15 -14.54 -15.70
CA ILE A 23 15.30 -13.33 -14.88
C ILE A 23 13.95 -12.65 -14.72
N MET A 24 13.16 -12.56 -15.81
CA MET A 24 11.87 -11.90 -15.80
C MET A 24 10.87 -12.52 -14.82
N ARG A 25 11.00 -13.82 -14.49
CA ARG A 25 10.15 -14.47 -13.48
C ARG A 25 10.32 -13.87 -12.06
N LEU A 26 11.48 -13.29 -11.78
CA LEU A 26 11.74 -12.65 -10.49
C LEU A 26 10.98 -11.32 -10.35
N HIS A 27 10.66 -10.62 -11.45
CA HIS A 27 9.94 -9.35 -11.39
C HIS A 27 8.59 -9.45 -10.66
N PRO A 28 7.63 -10.27 -11.11
CA PRO A 28 6.33 -10.40 -10.44
C PRO A 28 6.41 -11.10 -9.08
N LEU A 29 7.42 -11.95 -8.83
CA LEU A 29 7.71 -12.45 -7.48
C LEU A 29 8.04 -11.28 -6.54
N LEU A 30 9.00 -10.43 -6.93
CA LEU A 30 9.45 -9.29 -6.14
C LEU A 30 8.34 -8.24 -5.98
N MET A 31 7.57 -7.96 -7.04
CA MET A 31 6.42 -7.04 -6.98
C MET A 31 5.30 -7.59 -6.10
N GLY A 32 5.04 -8.89 -6.14
CA GLY A 32 4.08 -9.57 -5.25
C GLY A 32 4.53 -9.51 -3.78
N LEU A 33 5.79 -9.80 -3.49
CA LEU A 33 6.35 -9.67 -2.14
C LEU A 33 6.33 -8.21 -1.65
N ALA A 34 6.63 -7.26 -2.53
CA ALA A 34 6.60 -5.83 -2.20
C ALA A 34 5.19 -5.37 -1.85
N PHE A 35 4.26 -5.41 -2.80
CA PHE A 35 2.95 -4.77 -2.67
C PHE A 35 1.94 -5.67 -1.95
N SER A 36 1.85 -6.95 -2.31
CA SER A 36 0.86 -7.86 -1.72
C SER A 36 1.21 -8.32 -0.32
N LEU A 37 2.50 -8.33 0.06
CA LEU A 37 2.93 -8.74 1.39
C LEU A 37 3.45 -7.58 2.23
N MET A 38 4.61 -7.01 1.91
CA MET A 38 5.29 -6.06 2.81
C MET A 38 4.51 -4.77 3.00
N ILE A 39 4.18 -4.06 1.91
CA ILE A 39 3.42 -2.80 1.96
C ILE A 39 2.04 -3.04 2.58
N SER A 40 1.37 -4.12 2.16
CA SER A 40 0.07 -4.51 2.72
C SER A 40 0.13 -4.77 4.22
N LEU A 41 1.12 -5.54 4.68
CA LEU A 41 1.30 -5.82 6.10
C LEU A 41 1.47 -4.51 6.87
N GLY A 42 2.31 -3.59 6.37
CA GLY A 42 2.47 -2.27 6.95
C GLY A 42 1.16 -1.48 7.05
N PHE A 43 0.28 -1.55 6.05
CA PHE A 43 -1.08 -0.98 6.12
C PHE A 43 -1.91 -1.62 7.23
N TRP A 44 -1.91 -2.94 7.32
CA TRP A 44 -2.72 -3.66 8.29
C TRP A 44 -2.24 -3.51 9.74
N MET A 45 -0.97 -3.13 9.98
CA MET A 45 -0.46 -2.93 11.34
C MET A 45 -1.25 -1.94 12.19
N TYR A 46 -1.87 -0.95 11.55
CA TYR A 46 -2.72 0.01 12.24
C TYR A 46 -4.16 -0.45 12.41
N ASN A 47 -4.59 -1.53 11.74
CA ASN A 47 -5.93 -2.10 11.90
C ASN A 47 -6.03 -3.12 13.05
N TYR A 48 -4.90 -3.48 13.67
CA TYR A 48 -4.83 -4.49 14.72
C TYR A 48 -4.89 -3.91 16.14
N GLU A 49 -5.44 -2.70 16.32
CA GLU A 49 -5.51 -2.03 17.63
C GLU A 49 -6.29 -2.82 18.69
N ASP A 50 -7.12 -3.79 18.27
CA ASP A 50 -8.00 -4.58 19.15
C ASP A 50 -7.58 -6.05 19.31
N LEU A 51 -6.38 -6.46 18.88
CA LEU A 51 -5.94 -7.85 19.09
C LEU A 51 -5.49 -8.06 20.55
N PRO A 52 -6.14 -8.96 21.32
CA PRO A 52 -5.73 -9.24 22.68
C PRO A 52 -4.36 -9.93 22.70
N GLY A 53 -3.35 -9.26 23.26
CA GLY A 53 -1.99 -9.77 23.42
C GLY A 53 -0.91 -8.79 22.97
N GLU A 54 -0.64 -7.76 23.78
CA GLU A 54 0.61 -7.17 24.29
C GLU A 54 1.95 -7.00 23.53
N TRP A 55 2.12 -7.33 22.25
CA TRP A 55 3.43 -7.10 21.57
C TRP A 55 3.45 -5.89 20.62
N ILE A 56 2.29 -5.37 20.21
CA ILE A 56 2.17 -4.21 19.30
C ILE A 56 1.18 -3.18 19.88
N ASP A 57 1.14 -3.06 21.21
CA ASP A 57 0.11 -2.25 21.88
C ASP A 57 0.36 -0.75 21.75
N THR A 58 1.63 -0.34 21.60
CA THR A 58 1.94 1.08 21.45
C THR A 58 1.85 1.54 19.99
N ARG A 59 1.28 2.73 19.80
CA ARG A 59 1.23 3.41 18.50
C ARG A 59 2.62 3.62 17.90
N GLU A 60 3.62 3.88 18.76
CA GLU A 60 5.02 4.00 18.36
C GLU A 60 5.57 2.70 17.75
N SER A 61 5.30 1.55 18.38
CA SER A 61 5.69 0.24 17.84
C SER A 61 5.02 -0.04 16.49
N ARG A 62 3.72 0.28 16.35
CA ARG A 62 3.01 0.20 15.06
C ARG A 62 3.68 1.05 13.98
N ARG A 63 4.09 2.27 14.33
CA ARG A 63 4.79 3.19 13.41
C ARG A 63 6.15 2.64 12.97
N LYS A 64 6.93 2.06 13.88
CA LYS A 64 8.21 1.41 13.58
C LYS A 64 8.04 0.22 12.64
N ILE A 65 7.08 -0.66 12.93
CA ILE A 65 6.81 -1.83 12.09
C ILE A 65 6.27 -1.41 10.72
N HIS A 66 5.36 -0.44 10.67
CA HIS A 66 4.88 0.13 9.41
C HIS A 66 6.05 0.66 8.57
N ALA A 67 6.89 1.53 9.14
CA ALA A 67 8.04 2.10 8.44
C ALA A 67 9.00 1.01 7.93
N PHE A 68 9.28 -0.01 8.75
CA PHE A 68 10.10 -1.15 8.35
C PHE A 68 9.49 -1.91 7.17
N CYS A 69 8.20 -2.25 7.25
CA CYS A 69 7.47 -2.92 6.17
C CYS A 69 7.45 -2.09 4.88
N GLN A 70 7.23 -0.77 4.95
CA GLN A 70 7.27 0.10 3.78
C GLN A 70 8.67 0.16 3.15
N ALA A 71 9.72 0.25 3.96
CA ALA A 71 11.10 0.27 3.49
C ALA A 71 11.49 -1.04 2.79
N CYS A 72 11.18 -2.20 3.39
CA CYS A 72 11.39 -3.50 2.77
C CYS A 72 10.58 -3.65 1.48
N GLY A 73 9.32 -3.22 1.49
CA GLY A 73 8.47 -3.22 0.30
C GLY A 73 9.01 -2.36 -0.82
N ALA A 74 9.47 -1.15 -0.53
CA ALA A 74 10.09 -0.25 -1.51
C ALA A 74 11.39 -0.83 -2.10
N ALA A 75 12.23 -1.44 -1.26
CA ALA A 75 13.45 -2.10 -1.72
C ALA A 75 13.13 -3.29 -2.66
N LEU A 76 12.13 -4.11 -2.32
CA LEU A 76 11.67 -5.21 -3.17
C LEU A 76 11.07 -4.71 -4.49
N ALA A 77 10.27 -3.65 -4.47
CA ALA A 77 9.70 -3.05 -5.68
C ALA A 77 10.80 -2.52 -6.61
N LEU A 78 11.82 -1.84 -6.04
CA LEU A 78 12.97 -1.37 -6.80
C LEU A 78 13.77 -2.54 -7.40
N ALA A 79 14.04 -3.59 -6.63
CA ALA A 79 14.69 -4.79 -7.12
C ALA A 79 13.88 -5.44 -8.26
N GLY A 80 12.56 -5.54 -8.11
CA GLY A 80 11.65 -6.01 -9.15
C GLY A 80 11.74 -5.18 -10.43
N TYR A 81 11.84 -3.85 -10.31
CA TYR A 81 12.03 -2.96 -11.46
C TYR A 81 13.38 -3.17 -12.14
N VAL A 82 14.48 -3.28 -11.37
CA VAL A 82 15.82 -3.53 -11.90
C VAL A 82 15.89 -4.85 -12.67
N VAL A 83 15.29 -5.91 -12.12
CA VAL A 83 15.16 -7.21 -12.80
C VAL A 83 14.44 -7.07 -14.14
N ASN A 84 13.30 -6.35 -14.17
CA ASN A 84 12.57 -6.10 -15.39
C ASN A 84 13.40 -5.32 -16.42
N TYR A 85 14.11 -4.29 -15.97
CA TYR A 85 15.00 -3.50 -16.82
C TYR A 85 16.10 -4.37 -17.45
N GLN A 86 16.78 -5.19 -16.64
CA GLN A 86 17.82 -6.12 -17.11
C GLN A 86 17.28 -7.12 -18.13
N ALA A 87 16.08 -7.66 -17.92
CA ALA A 87 15.44 -8.58 -18.86
C ALA A 87 15.19 -7.92 -20.23
N HIS A 88 14.97 -6.61 -20.30
CA HIS A 88 14.72 -5.89 -21.55
C HIS A 88 16.01 -5.51 -22.29
N GLN A 89 17.13 -5.30 -21.60
CA GLN A 89 18.42 -4.93 -22.22
C GLN A 89 18.88 -5.90 -23.32
N GLY A 90 18.54 -7.19 -23.20
CA GLY A 90 18.91 -8.21 -24.18
C GLY A 90 17.97 -8.36 -25.38
N THR A 91 16.90 -7.56 -25.49
CA THR A 91 15.82 -7.82 -26.46
C THR A 91 15.66 -6.79 -27.58
N ASN A 92 16.45 -5.72 -27.59
CA ASN A 92 16.25 -4.55 -28.48
C ASN A 92 14.84 -3.91 -28.40
N GLN A 93 14.02 -4.30 -27.40
CA GLN A 93 12.72 -3.70 -27.14
C GLN A 93 12.90 -2.55 -26.16
N ALA A 94 12.31 -1.39 -26.48
CA ALA A 94 12.27 -0.28 -25.53
C ALA A 94 11.52 -0.70 -24.25
N LEU A 95 11.82 -0.08 -23.11
CA LEU A 95 11.13 -0.35 -21.83
C LEU A 95 9.62 -0.11 -21.88
N PHE A 96 9.18 0.79 -22.77
CA PHE A 96 7.77 1.08 -23.04
C PHE A 96 7.23 0.34 -24.27
N ALA A 97 8.06 -0.45 -24.95
CA ALA A 97 7.57 -1.29 -26.02
C ALA A 97 6.67 -2.37 -25.40
N VAL A 98 5.57 -2.64 -26.09
CA VAL A 98 4.68 -3.75 -25.77
C VAL A 98 5.48 -5.05 -25.97
N SER A 99 6.10 -5.52 -24.88
CA SER A 99 7.16 -6.53 -24.98
C SER A 99 6.62 -7.90 -25.41
N SER A 100 7.50 -8.70 -26.02
CA SER A 100 7.18 -10.10 -26.39
C SER A 100 7.10 -11.05 -25.19
N PHE A 101 7.44 -10.58 -23.98
CA PHE A 101 7.43 -11.40 -22.76
C PHE A 101 6.04 -11.60 -22.15
N SER A 102 5.04 -10.87 -22.63
CA SER A 102 3.67 -10.93 -22.12
C SER A 102 2.71 -11.31 -23.24
N GLU A 103 1.85 -12.28 -22.94
CA GLU A 103 0.83 -12.75 -23.87
C GLU A 103 -0.49 -12.04 -23.53
N GLY A 104 -0.88 -11.07 -24.35
CA GLY A 104 -2.12 -10.33 -24.12
C GLY A 104 -2.36 -9.22 -25.12
N PRO A 105 -3.57 -8.64 -25.12
CA PRO A 105 -3.87 -7.52 -25.98
C PRO A 105 -2.98 -6.33 -25.64
N ALA A 106 -2.55 -5.58 -26.67
CA ALA A 106 -1.59 -4.49 -26.51
C ALA A 106 -2.04 -3.43 -25.48
N TRP A 107 -3.34 -3.12 -25.44
CA TRP A 107 -3.90 -2.14 -24.51
C TRP A 107 -3.75 -2.56 -23.03
N LEU A 108 -3.88 -3.85 -22.72
CA LEU A 108 -3.73 -4.34 -21.34
C LEU A 108 -2.27 -4.24 -20.89
N ARG A 109 -1.33 -4.53 -21.81
CA ARG A 109 0.11 -4.37 -21.59
C ARG A 109 0.49 -2.91 -21.36
N LEU A 110 -0.01 -2.00 -22.19
CA LEU A 110 0.18 -0.56 -22.00
C LEU A 110 -0.40 -0.10 -20.66
N GLY A 111 -1.60 -0.54 -20.30
CA GLY A 111 -2.21 -0.25 -19.01
C GLY A 111 -1.33 -0.69 -17.83
N HIS A 112 -0.83 -1.92 -17.87
CA HIS A 112 0.09 -2.44 -16.85
C HIS A 112 1.38 -1.61 -16.73
N ILE A 113 1.97 -1.18 -17.86
CA ILE A 113 3.18 -0.36 -17.87
C ILE A 113 2.90 1.02 -17.26
N PHE A 114 1.86 1.72 -17.71
CA PHE A 114 1.53 3.07 -17.21
C PHE A 114 1.16 3.06 -15.73
N ILE A 115 0.31 2.12 -15.31
CA ILE A 115 -0.06 1.98 -13.89
C ILE A 115 1.18 1.61 -13.07
N GLY A 116 2.04 0.71 -13.56
CA GLY A 116 3.29 0.34 -12.88
C GLY A 116 4.23 1.53 -12.65
N TYR A 117 4.46 2.37 -13.67
CA TYR A 117 5.27 3.57 -13.51
C TYR A 117 4.64 4.60 -12.57
N ALA A 118 3.32 4.80 -12.65
CA ALA A 118 2.60 5.66 -11.71
C ALA A 118 2.72 5.15 -10.27
N CYS A 119 2.65 3.83 -10.05
CA CYS A 119 2.87 3.21 -8.75
C CYS A 119 4.27 3.45 -8.22
N LEU A 120 5.31 3.24 -9.04
CA LEU A 120 6.70 3.43 -8.62
C LEU A 120 7.00 4.91 -8.29
N GLY A 121 6.50 5.84 -9.12
CA GLY A 121 6.62 7.27 -8.84
C GLY A 121 5.88 7.67 -7.56
N GLY A 122 4.64 7.20 -7.38
CA GLY A 122 3.87 7.43 -6.17
C GLY A 122 4.50 6.81 -4.92
N LEU A 123 5.08 5.61 -5.04
CA LEU A 123 5.81 4.95 -3.95
C LEU A 123 7.06 5.75 -3.53
N ALA A 124 7.80 6.31 -4.50
CA ALA A 124 8.94 7.17 -4.20
C ALA A 124 8.50 8.43 -3.41
N VAL A 125 7.41 9.08 -3.83
CA VAL A 125 6.83 10.21 -3.09
C VAL A 125 6.39 9.77 -1.68
N GLN A 126 5.75 8.61 -1.56
CA GLN A 126 5.30 8.05 -0.28
C GLN A 126 6.45 7.78 0.69
N VAL A 127 7.55 7.22 0.21
CA VAL A 127 8.74 7.00 1.05
C VAL A 127 9.30 8.33 1.54
N MET A 128 9.43 9.34 0.67
CA MET A 128 9.95 10.65 1.06
C MET A 128 9.06 11.36 2.08
N VAL A 129 7.75 11.43 1.82
CA VAL A 129 6.77 12.04 2.73
C VAL A 129 6.66 11.24 4.03
N GLY A 130 6.72 9.91 3.95
CA GLY A 130 6.67 9.01 5.11
C GLY A 130 7.87 9.18 6.03
N ILE A 131 9.08 9.38 5.50
CA ILE A 131 10.27 9.70 6.31
C ILE A 131 10.11 11.03 7.03
N LEU A 132 9.60 12.06 6.35
CA LEU A 132 9.31 13.37 6.97
C LEU A 132 8.27 13.24 8.08
N LYS A 133 7.15 12.56 7.82
CA LYS A 133 6.09 12.26 8.80
C LYS A 133 6.65 11.51 10.00
N TYR A 134 7.46 10.48 9.75
CA TYR A 134 8.06 9.66 10.81
C TYR A 134 8.97 10.49 11.71
N ARG A 135 9.83 11.34 11.15
CA ARG A 135 10.72 12.20 11.95
C ARG A 135 9.95 13.20 12.81
N ILE A 136 8.93 13.85 12.26
CA ILE A 136 8.16 14.87 12.98
C ILE A 136 7.33 14.23 14.10
N LEU A 137 6.62 13.14 13.81
CA LEU A 137 5.72 12.53 14.79
C LEU A 137 6.42 11.65 15.84
N VAL A 138 7.66 11.25 15.61
CA VAL A 138 8.46 10.56 16.66
C VAL A 138 8.85 11.54 17.77
N ASP A 139 9.05 12.81 17.44
CA ASP A 139 9.50 13.83 18.39
C ASP A 139 8.32 14.61 19.02
N ASP A 140 7.23 14.83 18.27
CA ASP A 140 6.07 15.59 18.73
C ASP A 140 4.90 14.70 19.17
N ASN A 141 4.30 15.02 20.32
CA ASN A 141 3.01 14.47 20.75
C ASN A 141 1.98 14.59 19.60
N ASP A 142 1.26 13.50 19.33
CA ASP A 142 0.39 13.18 18.17
C ASP A 142 -0.67 14.22 17.71
N GLY A 143 -0.68 15.45 18.24
CA GLY A 143 -1.62 16.51 17.91
C GLY A 143 -1.63 16.96 16.44
N ASN A 144 -0.56 16.69 15.68
CA ASN A 144 -0.42 17.13 14.28
C ASN A 144 -0.76 16.04 13.24
N ASP A 145 -1.28 14.88 13.65
CA ASP A 145 -1.49 13.77 12.71
C ASP A 145 -2.48 14.11 11.57
N SER A 146 -3.46 14.99 11.85
CA SER A 146 -4.42 15.46 10.84
C SER A 146 -3.80 16.27 9.69
N GLU A 147 -2.62 16.87 9.92
CA GLU A 147 -1.88 17.62 8.89
C GLU A 147 -1.28 16.69 7.82
N TRP A 148 -1.22 15.38 8.11
CA TRP A 148 -0.66 14.36 7.22
C TRP A 148 -1.72 13.56 6.45
N SER A 149 -2.97 14.04 6.40
CA SER A 149 -4.06 13.40 5.64
C SER A 149 -3.73 13.20 4.16
N VAL A 150 -2.90 14.07 3.57
CA VAL A 150 -2.41 13.93 2.18
C VAL A 150 -1.52 12.69 2.02
N HIS A 151 -0.67 12.38 3.02
CA HIS A 151 0.16 11.17 2.99
C HIS A 151 -0.71 9.91 2.94
N GLU A 152 -1.77 9.86 3.74
CA GLU A 152 -2.71 8.75 3.78
C GLU A 152 -3.47 8.60 2.46
N TYR A 153 -3.99 9.71 1.92
CA TYR A 153 -4.70 9.70 0.64
C TYR A 153 -3.82 9.19 -0.52
N ILE A 154 -2.59 9.69 -0.62
CA ILE A 154 -1.66 9.24 -1.66
C ILE A 154 -1.28 7.77 -1.40
N GLY A 155 -1.07 7.36 -0.15
CA GLY A 155 -0.74 5.98 0.21
C GLY A 155 -1.84 5.00 -0.22
N ASN A 156 -3.09 5.31 0.10
CA ASN A 156 -4.27 4.55 -0.32
C ASN A 156 -4.40 4.47 -1.84
N THR A 157 -4.10 5.58 -2.55
CA THR A 157 -4.11 5.62 -4.01
C THR A 157 -3.03 4.73 -4.62
N VAL A 158 -1.80 4.82 -4.13
CA VAL A 158 -0.67 3.97 -4.59
C VAL A 158 -0.96 2.50 -4.32
N PHE A 159 -1.51 2.18 -3.14
CA PHE A 159 -1.93 0.82 -2.80
C PHE A 159 -2.98 0.28 -3.77
N ALA A 160 -3.99 1.09 -4.09
CA ALA A 160 -5.04 0.69 -5.02
C ALA A 160 -4.48 0.47 -6.44
N LEU A 161 -3.69 1.40 -6.95
CA LEU A 161 -3.03 1.27 -8.25
C LEU A 161 -2.12 0.04 -8.30
N ALA A 162 -1.37 -0.25 -7.23
CA ALA A 162 -0.47 -1.40 -7.18
C ALA A 162 -1.22 -2.74 -7.24
N ASN A 163 -2.34 -2.87 -6.51
CA ASN A 163 -3.17 -4.07 -6.57
C ASN A 163 -3.83 -4.24 -7.95
N LEU A 164 -4.30 -3.15 -8.57
CA LEU A 164 -4.77 -3.16 -9.96
C LEU A 164 -3.65 -3.56 -10.94
N ASN A 165 -2.42 -3.10 -10.69
CA ASN A 165 -1.28 -3.45 -11.53
C ASN A 165 -0.89 -4.93 -11.40
N LEU A 166 -0.95 -5.48 -10.20
CA LEU A 166 -0.75 -6.92 -9.97
C LEU A 166 -1.85 -7.75 -10.61
N LEU A 167 -3.11 -7.32 -10.56
CA LEU A 167 -4.22 -7.96 -11.27
C LEU A 167 -3.98 -7.98 -12.78
N THR A 168 -3.65 -6.84 -13.39
CA THR A 168 -3.35 -6.80 -14.83
C THR A 168 -2.16 -7.68 -15.19
N GLY A 169 -1.09 -7.67 -14.40
CA GLY A 169 0.09 -8.53 -14.58
C GLY A 169 -0.24 -10.02 -14.47
N LEU A 170 -1.05 -10.42 -13.50
CA LEU A 170 -1.53 -11.80 -13.32
C LEU A 170 -2.27 -12.32 -14.56
N TRP A 171 -3.08 -11.48 -15.20
CA TRP A 171 -3.84 -11.86 -16.38
C TRP A 171 -3.01 -11.83 -17.68
N LEU A 172 -1.93 -11.05 -17.72
CA LEU A 172 -0.92 -11.08 -18.79
C LEU A 172 -0.01 -12.31 -18.72
N TRP A 173 0.07 -12.96 -17.56
CA TRP A 173 0.92 -14.13 -17.33
C TRP A 173 0.14 -15.43 -17.47
N LYS A 174 0.51 -16.22 -18.49
CA LYS A 174 -0.26 -17.41 -18.86
C LYS A 174 0.09 -18.67 -18.08
N GLU A 175 1.18 -18.64 -17.35
CA GLU A 175 1.79 -19.78 -16.69
C GLU A 175 0.96 -20.24 -15.48
N TYR A 176 0.15 -19.36 -14.91
CA TYR A 176 -0.83 -19.74 -13.88
C TYR A 176 -2.01 -20.45 -14.51
N SER A 177 -2.41 -21.56 -13.88
CA SER A 177 -3.70 -22.18 -14.16
C SER A 177 -4.84 -21.20 -13.85
N ILE A 178 -5.98 -21.37 -14.54
CA ILE A 178 -7.13 -20.49 -14.36
C ILE A 178 -7.60 -20.43 -12.90
N ALA A 179 -7.62 -21.58 -12.21
CA ALA A 179 -8.01 -21.69 -10.81
C ALA A 179 -7.10 -20.84 -9.90
N VAL A 180 -5.78 -20.87 -10.10
CA VAL A 180 -4.82 -20.07 -9.32
C VAL A 180 -5.03 -18.57 -9.58
N ARG A 181 -5.26 -18.17 -10.85
CA ARG A 181 -5.55 -16.76 -11.16
C ARG A 181 -6.82 -16.27 -10.49
N VAL A 182 -7.87 -17.08 -10.45
CA VAL A 182 -9.13 -16.73 -9.76
C VAL A 182 -8.88 -16.52 -8.28
N ILE A 183 -8.15 -17.43 -7.60
CA ILE A 183 -7.86 -17.31 -6.16
C ILE A 183 -7.03 -16.05 -5.87
N ILE A 184 -5.97 -15.79 -6.62
CA ILE A 184 -5.16 -14.59 -6.45
C ILE A 184 -6.01 -13.34 -6.72
N SER A 185 -6.83 -13.34 -7.78
CA SER A 185 -7.70 -12.21 -8.12
C SER A 185 -8.70 -11.91 -7.01
N LEU A 186 -9.38 -12.92 -6.46
CA LEU A 186 -10.30 -12.77 -5.33
C LEU A 186 -9.59 -12.16 -4.12
N THR A 187 -8.35 -12.59 -3.85
CA THR A 187 -7.57 -12.06 -2.72
C THR A 187 -7.20 -10.59 -2.94
N LEU A 188 -6.72 -10.22 -4.13
CA LEU A 188 -6.36 -8.84 -4.47
C LEU A 188 -7.59 -7.91 -4.48
N VAL A 189 -8.72 -8.39 -5.02
CA VAL A 189 -9.99 -7.65 -5.00
C VAL A 189 -10.50 -7.45 -3.57
N THR A 190 -10.39 -8.47 -2.73
CA THR A 190 -10.72 -8.35 -1.28
C THR A 190 -9.83 -7.30 -0.64
N SER A 191 -8.52 -7.30 -0.91
CA SER A 191 -7.62 -6.28 -0.40
C SER A 191 -7.90 -4.88 -0.92
N LEU A 192 -8.36 -4.73 -2.16
CA LEU A 192 -8.84 -3.44 -2.69
C LEU A 192 -10.14 -2.99 -2.02
N ALA A 193 -11.06 -3.90 -1.72
CA ALA A 193 -12.34 -3.57 -1.11
C ALA A 193 -12.18 -3.12 0.35
N PHE A 194 -11.24 -3.72 1.09
CA PHE A 194 -11.08 -3.51 2.53
C PHE A 194 -9.81 -2.72 2.92
N GLY A 195 -8.81 -2.63 2.06
CA GLY A 195 -7.51 -2.01 2.35
C GLY A 195 -7.51 -0.47 2.37
N PRO A 196 -7.99 0.24 1.33
CA PRO A 196 -7.93 1.71 1.22
C PRO A 196 -8.77 2.51 2.23
N ARG A 197 -9.26 1.88 3.31
CA ARG A 197 -10.20 2.49 4.26
C ARG A 197 -9.54 2.95 5.56
N TRP A 198 -8.21 3.05 5.60
CA TRP A 198 -7.55 3.76 6.69
C TRP A 198 -7.80 5.27 6.52
N ASP A 199 -8.74 5.80 7.30
CA ASP A 199 -9.04 7.24 7.38
C ASP A 199 -8.42 7.90 8.62
N GLY A 200 -7.53 7.17 9.33
CA GLY A 200 -6.87 7.63 10.55
C GLY A 200 -7.82 7.87 11.73
N THR A 201 -9.13 7.69 11.58
CA THR A 201 -10.14 8.09 12.57
C THR A 201 -10.98 6.94 13.11
N ARG A 202 -10.84 5.72 12.56
CA ARG A 202 -11.70 4.59 12.93
C ARG A 202 -10.95 3.26 12.84
N GLY A 203 -10.70 2.65 13.99
CA GLY A 203 -10.70 1.19 14.03
C GLY A 203 -12.09 0.73 13.58
N PHE A 204 -12.20 -0.32 12.77
CA PHE A 204 -13.51 -0.87 12.37
C PHE A 204 -14.41 -1.19 13.58
N LEU A 205 -13.79 -1.35 14.75
CA LEU A 205 -14.41 -1.63 16.04
C LEU A 205 -14.26 -0.48 17.05
N SER A 206 -13.64 0.65 16.72
CA SER A 206 -13.57 1.80 17.63
C SER A 206 -14.99 2.36 17.75
N SER A 207 -15.71 1.84 18.75
CA SER A 207 -17.09 2.19 18.99
C SER A 207 -17.19 3.71 19.16
N GLU A 208 -18.25 4.32 18.66
CA GLU A 208 -18.50 5.76 18.84
C GLU A 208 -18.47 6.21 20.32
N ALA A 209 -18.48 5.26 21.27
CA ALA A 209 -18.35 5.47 22.70
C ALA A 209 -17.01 6.10 23.12
N GLU A 210 -15.93 5.93 22.35
CA GLU A 210 -14.62 6.51 22.67
C GLU A 210 -14.38 7.90 22.10
N ARG A 211 -15.30 8.43 21.28
CA ARG A 211 -15.16 9.82 20.84
C ARG A 211 -15.13 10.68 22.10
N PRO A 212 -14.02 11.40 22.40
CA PRO A 212 -14.01 12.32 23.51
C PRO A 212 -15.15 13.27 23.22
N ARG A 213 -16.21 13.22 24.04
CA ARG A 213 -17.35 14.12 23.93
C ARG A 213 -16.72 15.50 23.86
N ARG A 214 -16.71 16.11 22.65
CA ARG A 214 -16.23 17.48 22.48
C ARG A 214 -16.95 18.22 23.57
N LYS A 215 -16.24 18.63 24.63
CA LYS A 215 -16.82 19.44 25.68
C LYS A 215 -17.30 20.64 24.90
N LYS A 216 -18.61 20.70 24.62
CA LYS A 216 -19.26 21.89 24.07
C LYS A 216 -18.66 22.98 24.93
N LYS A 217 -17.85 23.88 24.33
CA LYS A 217 -17.33 25.04 25.04
C LYS A 217 -18.57 25.74 25.54
N ALA A 218 -18.96 25.44 26.78
CA ALA A 218 -20.12 26.01 27.41
C ALA A 218 -19.79 27.49 27.52
N GLY A 219 -20.52 28.30 26.76
CA GLY A 219 -20.71 29.70 27.04
C GLY A 219 -19.46 30.57 27.17
N ALA A 220 -18.62 30.66 26.14
CA ALA A 220 -17.88 31.92 25.96
C ALA A 220 -18.85 33.09 25.62
N GLY A 221 -19.99 32.78 25.00
CA GLY A 221 -21.06 33.74 24.74
C GLY A 221 -21.95 34.08 25.94
N GLU A 222 -22.05 33.20 26.95
CA GLU A 222 -22.94 33.43 28.10
C GLU A 222 -22.31 34.34 29.15
N MET A 223 -20.97 34.37 29.26
CA MET A 223 -20.28 35.38 30.08
C MET A 223 -20.33 36.78 29.45
N ALA A 224 -20.26 36.89 28.12
CA ALA A 224 -20.37 38.19 27.45
C ALA A 224 -21.75 38.85 27.63
N PHE A 225 -22.83 38.05 27.67
CA PHE A 225 -24.19 38.58 27.84
C PHE A 225 -24.47 39.05 29.29
N ARG A 226 -23.86 38.41 30.30
CA ARG A 226 -24.01 38.83 31.71
C ARG A 226 -23.25 40.11 32.05
N THR A 227 -22.16 40.43 31.35
CA THR A 227 -21.41 41.68 31.60
C THR A 227 -22.14 42.92 31.07
N VAL A 228 -23.03 42.77 30.07
CA VAL A 228 -23.78 43.88 29.48
C VAL A 228 -25.05 44.23 30.27
N LEU A 229 -25.70 43.24 30.90
CA LEU A 229 -26.97 43.46 31.63
C LEU A 229 -26.81 43.83 33.12
N GLY A 230 -25.58 43.87 33.66
CA GLY A 230 -25.30 44.24 35.05
C GLY A 230 -24.99 45.72 35.29
N ARG A 231 -25.18 46.59 34.29
CA ARG A 231 -24.96 48.05 34.38
C ARG A 231 -26.23 48.81 34.02
N THR A 232 -27.24 48.73 34.86
CA THR A 232 -28.35 49.69 34.93
C THR A 232 -28.80 49.83 36.37
#